data_AF-A0A951AIR0-F1
#
_entry.id   AF-A0A951AIR0-F1
#
_cell.length_a   1.000
_cell.length_b   1.000
_cell.length_c   1.000
_cell.angle_alpha   90.00
_cell.angle_beta   90.00
_cell.angle_gamma   90.00
#
_symmetry.space_group_name_H-M   'P 1'
#
loop_
_entity.id
_entity.type
_entity.pdbx_description
1 polymer ?
#
loop_
_entity_poly.entity_id
_entity_poly.type
_entity_poly.pdbx_seq_one_letter_code
_entity_poly.pdbx_strand_id
1 'polypeptide(L)'
;MQKKNSNTLTRSRVLVLVDESNVGSSVRTAGRGLDWLKLRNFLAGQDTGRELLEMVVYAGLPPAMPIWQEERDKKNKFVQWLRSNGFMVVTKDGSPAEEGRYKANVDVMMAIDALELSVEMQPDVVILVTGDTDFAYLAIKLRRRGIRVEVASVSQNLGNLLRSAANDVIDLAPLFRTFELVQKPESAQATPRQNQQQPHQRRQHRPRFRPTKAETR
;
A
#
# COMPACT_ATOMS: atom_id res chain seq x y z
N MET A 1 -14.79 -56.30 -8.93
CA MET A 1 -15.14 -54.86 -8.94
C MET A 1 -14.32 -54.16 -7.85
N GLN A 2 -13.18 -53.56 -8.21
CA GLN A 2 -12.42 -52.72 -7.29
C GLN A 2 -13.08 -51.33 -7.26
N LYS A 3 -13.67 -50.97 -6.11
CA LYS A 3 -14.06 -49.58 -5.84
C LYS A 3 -12.78 -48.74 -5.77
N LYS A 4 -12.48 -47.99 -6.83
CA LYS A 4 -11.54 -46.88 -6.75
C LYS A 4 -12.18 -45.83 -5.84
N ASN A 5 -11.78 -45.81 -4.58
CA ASN A 5 -12.00 -44.65 -3.72
C ASN A 5 -11.19 -43.49 -4.29
N SER A 6 -11.81 -42.67 -5.14
CA SER A 6 -11.30 -41.36 -5.49
C SER A 6 -11.47 -40.46 -4.27
N ASN A 7 -10.60 -40.63 -3.27
CA ASN A 7 -10.44 -39.64 -2.22
C ASN A 7 -9.66 -38.47 -2.82
N THR A 8 -10.32 -37.70 -3.69
CA THR A 8 -9.82 -36.41 -4.13
C THR A 8 -9.81 -35.55 -2.88
N LEU A 9 -8.64 -35.30 -2.29
CA LEU A 9 -8.49 -34.32 -1.23
C LEU A 9 -9.04 -33.00 -1.77
N THR A 10 -10.23 -32.62 -1.32
CA THR A 10 -10.90 -31.40 -1.77
C THR A 10 -10.07 -30.22 -1.29
N ARG A 11 -9.40 -29.53 -2.22
CA ARG A 11 -8.64 -28.33 -1.91
C ARG A 11 -9.62 -27.23 -1.50
N SER A 12 -9.29 -26.50 -0.44
CA SER A 12 -10.12 -25.36 -0.03
C SER A 12 -10.02 -24.25 -1.06
N ARG A 13 -11.17 -23.84 -1.59
CA ARG A 13 -11.27 -22.74 -2.55
C ARG A 13 -11.09 -21.42 -1.83
N VAL A 14 -10.10 -20.64 -2.24
CA VAL A 14 -9.69 -19.42 -1.54
C VAL A 14 -9.84 -18.19 -2.43
N LEU A 15 -10.48 -17.16 -1.86
CA LEU A 15 -10.52 -15.81 -2.41
C LEU A 15 -9.58 -14.93 -1.58
N VAL A 16 -8.68 -14.21 -2.25
CA VAL A 16 -7.75 -13.29 -1.57
C VAL A 16 -8.03 -11.86 -1.99
N LEU A 17 -8.23 -10.99 -1.00
CA LEU A 17 -8.53 -9.58 -1.20
C LEU A 17 -7.43 -8.78 -0.51
N VAL A 18 -6.71 -7.96 -1.29
CA VAL A 18 -5.49 -7.30 -0.84
C VAL A 18 -5.63 -5.79 -0.82
N ASP A 19 -5.42 -5.20 0.35
CA ASP A 19 -5.18 -3.76 0.48
C ASP A 19 -3.69 -3.49 0.19
N GLU A 20 -3.42 -2.96 -1.01
CA GLU A 20 -2.05 -2.69 -1.44
C GLU A 20 -1.33 -1.66 -0.56
N SER A 21 -2.06 -0.67 -0.05
CA SER A 21 -1.48 0.39 0.76
C SER A 21 -1.07 -0.13 2.13
N ASN A 22 -1.84 -1.05 2.70
CA ASN A 22 -1.50 -1.71 3.97
C ASN A 22 -0.29 -2.65 3.84
N VAL A 23 -0.25 -3.47 2.78
CA VAL A 23 0.90 -4.35 2.50
C VAL A 23 2.17 -3.52 2.24
N GLY A 24 2.09 -2.51 1.37
CA GLY A 24 3.21 -1.64 1.04
C GLY A 24 3.76 -0.90 2.26
N SER A 25 2.88 -0.45 3.16
CA SER A 25 3.29 0.20 4.41
C SER A 25 4.00 -0.79 5.35
N SER A 26 3.47 -1.99 5.50
CA SER A 26 4.07 -3.03 6.35
C SER A 26 5.48 -3.44 5.87
N VAL A 27 5.67 -3.56 4.56
CA VAL A 27 6.95 -3.92 3.96
C VAL A 27 7.99 -2.79 4.07
N ARG A 28 7.57 -1.53 3.87
CA ARG A 28 8.43 -0.36 4.07
C ARG A 28 8.91 -0.25 5.52
N THR A 29 8.03 -0.46 6.50
CA THR A 29 8.41 -0.48 7.93
C THR A 29 9.41 -1.59 8.23
N ALA A 30 9.32 -2.73 7.54
CA ALA A 30 10.28 -3.83 7.66
C ALA A 30 11.63 -3.57 6.94
N GLY A 31 11.76 -2.50 6.15
CA GLY A 31 12.96 -2.18 5.36
C GLY A 31 13.21 -3.15 4.20
N ARG A 32 12.16 -3.84 3.73
CA ARG A 32 12.23 -4.90 2.72
C ARG A 32 11.59 -4.45 1.41
N GLY A 33 11.96 -5.09 0.31
CA GLY A 33 11.21 -5.04 -0.96
C GLY A 33 9.96 -5.91 -0.86
N LEU A 34 9.01 -5.76 -1.78
CA LEU A 34 7.80 -6.59 -1.83
C LEU A 34 7.81 -7.45 -3.09
N ASP A 35 7.77 -8.76 -2.91
CA ASP A 35 7.59 -9.73 -3.99
C ASP A 35 6.13 -10.25 -3.97
N TRP A 36 5.33 -9.73 -4.89
CA TRP A 36 3.91 -10.06 -5.02
C TRP A 36 3.66 -11.51 -5.44
N LEU A 37 4.56 -12.09 -6.23
CA LEU A 37 4.43 -13.48 -6.67
C LEU A 37 4.69 -14.43 -5.49
N LYS A 38 5.71 -14.14 -4.68
CA LYS A 38 5.95 -14.86 -3.43
C LYS A 38 4.80 -14.69 -2.44
N LEU A 39 4.21 -13.49 -2.33
CA LEU A 39 3.01 -13.28 -1.50
C LEU A 39 1.85 -14.16 -1.96
N ARG A 40 1.55 -14.20 -3.26
CA ARG A 40 0.51 -15.08 -3.81
C ARG A 40 0.78 -16.55 -3.51
N ASN A 41 2.01 -17.00 -3.74
CA ASN A 41 2.39 -18.39 -3.50
C ASN A 41 2.39 -18.76 -2.02
N PHE A 42 2.75 -17.83 -1.14
CA PHE A 42 2.70 -18.04 0.31
C PHE A 42 1.26 -18.20 0.82
N LEU A 43 0.32 -17.41 0.31
CA LEU A 43 -1.08 -17.43 0.76
C LEU A 43 -1.92 -18.53 0.11
N ALA A 44 -1.64 -18.84 -1.16
CA ALA A 44 -2.48 -19.71 -1.98
C ALA A 44 -1.69 -20.51 -3.04
N GLY A 45 -0.40 -20.76 -2.82
CA GLY A 45 0.41 -21.61 -3.69
C GLY A 45 0.03 -23.08 -3.59
N GLN A 46 0.53 -23.90 -4.52
CA GLN A 46 0.17 -25.31 -4.63
C GLN A 46 0.44 -26.11 -3.34
N ASP A 47 1.50 -25.75 -2.61
CA ASP A 47 1.92 -26.42 -1.37
C ASP A 47 0.98 -26.13 -0.18
N THR A 48 0.11 -25.13 -0.29
CA THR A 48 -0.85 -24.78 0.77
C THR A 48 -2.06 -25.72 0.82
N GLY A 49 -2.26 -26.54 -0.22
CA GLY A 49 -3.47 -27.35 -0.38
C GLY A 49 -4.73 -26.52 -0.71
N ARG A 50 -4.56 -25.24 -1.07
CA ARG A 50 -5.64 -24.32 -1.44
C ARG A 50 -5.76 -24.22 -2.96
N GLU A 51 -6.97 -23.98 -3.43
CA GLU A 51 -7.25 -23.62 -4.82
C GLU A 51 -7.56 -22.13 -4.88
N LEU A 52 -6.65 -21.33 -5.43
CA LEU A 52 -6.88 -19.90 -5.61
C LEU A 52 -7.97 -19.67 -6.65
N LEU A 53 -9.11 -19.14 -6.21
CA LEU A 53 -10.18 -18.68 -7.12
C LEU A 53 -9.78 -17.37 -7.79
N GLU A 54 -9.39 -16.39 -6.98
CA GLU A 54 -8.91 -15.09 -7.46
C GLU A 54 -8.09 -14.40 -6.36
N MET A 55 -7.14 -13.56 -6.78
CA MET A 55 -6.45 -12.60 -5.93
C MET A 55 -6.69 -11.19 -6.45
N VAL A 56 -7.53 -10.43 -5.75
CA VAL A 56 -7.89 -9.06 -6.10
C VAL A 56 -7.05 -8.08 -5.30
N VAL A 57 -6.32 -7.22 -5.99
CA VAL A 57 -5.49 -6.16 -5.41
C VAL A 57 -6.20 -4.82 -5.56
N TYR A 58 -6.52 -4.20 -4.43
CA TYR A 58 -7.14 -2.88 -4.35
C TYR A 58 -6.06 -1.82 -4.19
N ALA A 59 -5.94 -0.96 -5.20
CA ALA A 59 -4.89 0.06 -5.26
C ALA A 59 -5.47 1.47 -5.43
N GLY A 60 -5.10 2.35 -4.50
CA GLY A 60 -5.33 3.79 -4.64
C GLY A 60 -4.33 4.40 -5.63
N LEU A 61 -4.81 5.20 -6.58
CA LEU A 61 -3.96 5.96 -7.49
C LEU A 61 -3.80 7.40 -6.98
N PRO A 62 -2.63 8.04 -7.15
CA PRO A 62 -2.50 9.47 -6.93
C PRO A 62 -3.51 10.25 -7.80
N PRO A 63 -4.07 11.39 -7.35
CA PRO A 63 -5.06 12.14 -8.12
C PRO A 63 -4.54 12.47 -9.53
N ALA A 64 -5.45 12.52 -10.50
CA ALA A 64 -5.13 12.90 -11.88
C ALA A 64 -4.89 14.41 -12.01
N MET A 65 -3.84 14.91 -11.37
CA MET A 65 -3.41 16.31 -11.44
C MET A 65 -1.92 16.41 -11.75
N PRO A 66 -1.47 17.51 -12.41
CA PRO A 66 -0.08 17.65 -12.83
C PRO A 66 0.95 17.47 -11.70
N ILE A 67 0.63 17.92 -10.48
CA ILE A 67 1.52 17.84 -9.31
C ILE A 67 1.82 16.41 -8.84
N TRP A 68 0.98 15.42 -9.21
CA TRP A 68 1.21 14.00 -8.89
C TRP A 68 1.42 13.13 -10.13
N GLN A 69 1.65 13.74 -11.31
CA GLN A 69 1.72 13.00 -12.56
C GLN A 69 2.84 11.94 -12.54
N GLU A 70 4.03 12.29 -12.04
CA GLU A 70 5.16 11.35 -11.98
C GLU A 70 4.88 10.17 -11.03
N GLU A 71 4.29 10.43 -9.87
CA GLU A 71 3.88 9.39 -8.93
C GLU A 71 2.80 8.49 -9.52
N ARG A 72 1.82 9.10 -10.21
CA ARG A 72 0.73 8.39 -10.87
C ARG A 72 1.26 7.49 -11.98
N ASP A 73 2.21 7.94 -12.78
CA ASP A 73 2.83 7.14 -13.84
C ASP A 73 3.61 5.95 -13.27
N LYS A 74 4.36 6.14 -12.18
CA LYS A 74 5.02 5.02 -11.46
C LYS A 74 3.99 4.02 -10.95
N LYS A 75 2.91 4.48 -10.32
CA LYS A 75 1.83 3.62 -9.81
C LYS A 75 1.12 2.88 -10.95
N ASN A 76 0.86 3.53 -12.08
CA ASN A 76 0.25 2.91 -13.26
C ASN A 76 1.14 1.81 -13.85
N LYS A 77 2.45 2.04 -13.98
CA LYS A 77 3.39 0.99 -14.41
C LYS A 77 3.34 -0.23 -13.49
N PHE A 78 3.29 0.00 -12.18
CA PHE A 78 3.14 -1.07 -11.20
C PHE A 78 1.81 -1.82 -11.32
N VAL A 79 0.68 -1.11 -11.48
CA VAL A 79 -0.63 -1.73 -11.73
C VAL A 79 -0.63 -2.56 -13.00
N GLN A 80 -0.01 -2.07 -14.08
CA GLN A 80 0.11 -2.82 -15.33
C GLN A 80 0.94 -4.09 -15.12
N TRP A 81 2.05 -4.00 -14.38
CA TRP A 81 2.86 -5.16 -14.04
C TRP A 81 2.05 -6.22 -13.26
N LEU A 82 1.25 -5.82 -12.27
CA LEU A 82 0.38 -6.74 -11.53
C LEU A 82 -0.60 -7.45 -12.48
N ARG A 83 -1.28 -6.71 -13.35
CA ARG A 83 -2.21 -7.29 -14.34
C ARG A 83 -1.50 -8.27 -15.28
N SER A 84 -0.31 -7.93 -15.78
CA SER A 84 0.48 -8.82 -16.64
C SER A 84 0.95 -10.10 -15.93
N ASN A 85 0.98 -10.12 -14.59
CA ASN A 85 1.33 -11.28 -13.78
C ASN A 85 0.11 -12.07 -13.27
N GLY A 86 -1.09 -11.76 -13.79
CA GLY A 86 -2.32 -12.50 -13.50
C GLY A 86 -2.96 -12.14 -12.16
N PHE A 87 -2.74 -10.93 -11.65
CA PHE A 87 -3.53 -10.39 -10.54
C PHE A 87 -4.73 -9.63 -11.09
N MET A 88 -5.90 -9.83 -10.51
CA MET A 88 -7.01 -8.89 -10.69
C MET A 88 -6.69 -7.61 -9.93
N VAL A 89 -6.78 -6.45 -10.60
CA VAL A 89 -6.43 -5.17 -9.97
C VAL A 89 -7.57 -4.17 -10.13
N VAL A 90 -8.11 -3.77 -8.99
CA VAL A 90 -9.15 -2.75 -8.85
C VAL A 90 -8.48 -1.46 -8.41
N THR A 91 -8.73 -0.38 -9.14
CA THR A 91 -8.09 0.92 -8.89
C THR A 91 -9.12 2.00 -8.58
N LYS A 92 -8.77 2.89 -7.65
CA LYS A 92 -9.57 4.09 -7.36
C LYS A 92 -8.70 5.33 -7.36
N ASP A 93 -9.16 6.38 -8.04
CA ASP A 93 -8.48 7.66 -8.02
C ASP A 93 -8.56 8.31 -6.64
N GLY A 94 -7.41 8.76 -6.17
CA GLY A 94 -7.30 9.54 -4.95
C GLY A 94 -7.91 10.92 -5.12
N SER A 95 -8.30 11.50 -3.99
CA SER A 95 -8.73 12.89 -3.90
C SER A 95 -7.65 13.73 -3.22
N PRO A 96 -7.43 14.98 -3.66
CA PRO A 96 -6.58 15.91 -2.95
C PRO A 96 -7.00 16.05 -1.49
N ALA A 97 -6.00 16.18 -0.63
CA ALA A 97 -6.16 16.52 0.77
C ALA A 97 -5.42 17.84 1.04
N GLU A 98 -5.47 18.30 2.28
CA GLU A 98 -4.75 19.49 2.72
C GLU A 98 -3.23 19.33 2.55
N GLU A 99 -2.54 20.47 2.41
CA GLU A 99 -1.07 20.55 2.40
C GLU A 99 -0.38 19.72 1.29
N GLY A 100 -0.98 19.64 0.09
CA GLY A 100 -0.37 18.95 -1.05
C GLY A 100 -0.34 17.42 -0.90
N ARG A 101 -1.09 16.86 0.04
CA ARG A 101 -1.29 15.41 0.19
C ARG A 101 -2.49 14.95 -0.62
N TYR A 102 -2.65 13.63 -0.74
CA TYR A 102 -3.86 13.02 -1.27
C TYR A 102 -4.29 11.83 -0.42
N LYS A 103 -5.57 11.48 -0.51
CA LYS A 103 -6.15 10.28 0.10
C LYS A 103 -6.75 9.40 -0.99
N ALA A 104 -6.38 8.14 -1.02
CA ALA A 104 -6.91 7.15 -1.96
C ALA A 104 -7.37 5.90 -1.18
N ASN A 105 -8.51 6.03 -0.49
CA ASN A 105 -9.08 4.94 0.31
C ASN A 105 -9.93 4.01 -0.60
N VAL A 106 -9.60 2.72 -0.56
CA VAL A 106 -10.23 1.64 -1.34
C VAL A 106 -11.11 0.72 -0.49
N ASP A 107 -11.23 0.96 0.81
CA ASP A 107 -11.81 0.04 1.80
C ASP A 107 -13.27 -0.26 1.52
N VAL A 108 -14.05 0.77 1.20
CA VAL A 108 -15.48 0.60 0.85
C VAL A 108 -15.65 -0.27 -0.39
N MET A 109 -14.80 -0.06 -1.40
CA MET A 109 -14.86 -0.83 -2.64
C MET A 109 -14.47 -2.29 -2.38
N MET A 110 -13.37 -2.50 -1.66
CA MET A 110 -12.95 -3.83 -1.22
C MET A 110 -14.03 -4.54 -0.39
N ALA A 111 -14.72 -3.84 0.50
CA ALA A 111 -15.78 -4.43 1.33
C ALA A 111 -17.03 -4.82 0.54
N ILE A 112 -17.42 -4.02 -0.45
CA ILE A 112 -18.54 -4.33 -1.36
C ILE A 112 -18.20 -5.55 -2.20
N ASP A 113 -17.08 -5.51 -2.90
CA ASP A 113 -16.63 -6.60 -3.76
C ASP A 113 -16.43 -7.89 -2.95
N ALA A 114 -15.88 -7.81 -1.74
CA ALA A 114 -15.72 -8.98 -0.87
C ALA A 114 -17.04 -9.72 -0.63
N LEU A 115 -18.13 -8.98 -0.40
CA LEU A 115 -19.45 -9.55 -0.18
C LEU A 115 -20.06 -10.09 -1.47
N GLU A 116 -19.87 -9.40 -2.59
CA GLU A 116 -20.37 -9.79 -3.92
C GLU A 116 -19.67 -11.05 -4.44
N LEU A 117 -18.35 -11.01 -4.54
CA LEU A 117 -17.51 -12.14 -4.97
C LEU A 117 -17.72 -13.37 -4.08
N SER A 118 -18.00 -13.16 -2.79
CA SER A 118 -18.33 -14.26 -1.88
C SER A 118 -19.68 -14.94 -2.19
N VAL A 119 -20.66 -14.23 -2.76
CA VAL A 119 -21.91 -14.84 -3.27
C VAL A 119 -21.65 -15.58 -4.57
N GLU A 120 -20.93 -14.95 -5.49
CA GLU A 120 -20.76 -15.44 -6.85
C GLU A 120 -19.83 -16.65 -6.90
N MET A 121 -18.68 -16.53 -6.24
CA MET A 121 -17.60 -17.52 -6.30
C MET A 121 -17.72 -18.59 -5.22
N GLN A 122 -18.52 -18.34 -4.17
CA GLN A 122 -18.74 -19.25 -3.03
C GLN A 122 -17.42 -19.85 -2.49
N PRO A 123 -16.45 -19.02 -2.04
CA PRO A 123 -15.20 -19.52 -1.50
C PRO A 123 -15.39 -20.23 -0.16
N ASP A 124 -14.58 -21.24 0.11
CA ASP A 124 -14.50 -21.86 1.44
C ASP A 124 -13.76 -20.94 2.43
N VAL A 125 -12.74 -20.24 1.91
CA VAL A 125 -11.86 -19.35 2.67
C VAL A 125 -11.78 -17.99 1.99
N VAL A 126 -11.92 -16.91 2.76
CA VAL A 126 -11.55 -15.55 2.34
C VAL A 126 -10.34 -15.10 3.15
N ILE A 127 -9.28 -14.70 2.47
CA ILE A 127 -8.11 -14.06 3.09
C ILE A 127 -8.20 -12.56 2.86
N LEU A 128 -8.32 -11.80 3.94
CA LEU A 128 -8.18 -10.34 3.92
C LEU A 128 -6.73 -9.97 4.21
N VAL A 129 -6.02 -9.44 3.22
CA VAL A 129 -4.63 -9.00 3.39
C VAL A 129 -4.62 -7.53 3.78
N THR A 130 -4.89 -7.29 5.06
CA THR A 130 -4.92 -5.96 5.69
C THR A 130 -4.80 -6.11 7.21
N GLY A 131 -4.24 -5.09 7.88
CA GLY A 131 -4.23 -4.96 9.33
C GLY A 131 -5.32 -4.05 9.90
N ASP A 132 -6.13 -3.41 9.05
CA ASP A 132 -7.05 -2.34 9.45
C ASP A 132 -8.28 -2.87 10.22
N THR A 133 -8.56 -2.28 11.39
CA THR A 133 -9.70 -2.65 12.24
C THR A 133 -11.05 -2.43 11.58
N ASP A 134 -11.17 -1.55 10.59
CA ASP A 134 -12.44 -1.22 9.94
C ASP A 134 -13.02 -2.41 9.17
N PHE A 135 -12.18 -3.38 8.78
CA PHE A 135 -12.61 -4.63 8.17
C PHE A 135 -13.16 -5.67 9.16
N ALA A 136 -13.13 -5.42 10.47
CA ALA A 136 -13.64 -6.37 11.47
C ALA A 136 -15.12 -6.70 11.24
N TYR A 137 -15.93 -5.72 10.86
CA TYR A 137 -17.34 -5.95 10.56
C TYR A 137 -17.53 -6.77 9.28
N LEU A 138 -16.72 -6.54 8.25
CA LEU A 138 -16.71 -7.36 7.03
C LEU A 138 -16.40 -8.82 7.36
N ALA A 139 -15.37 -9.08 8.17
CA ALA A 139 -15.01 -10.44 8.59
C ALA A 139 -16.19 -11.16 9.26
N ILE A 140 -16.92 -10.48 10.16
CA ILE A 140 -18.12 -11.03 10.79
C ILE A 140 -19.20 -11.36 9.75
N LYS A 141 -19.42 -10.48 8.77
CA LYS A 141 -20.44 -10.68 7.72
C LYS A 141 -20.13 -11.86 6.82
N LEU A 142 -18.87 -12.02 6.41
CA LEU A 142 -18.40 -13.17 5.64
C LEU A 142 -18.57 -14.47 6.45
N ARG A 143 -18.19 -14.47 7.73
CA ARG A 143 -18.36 -15.63 8.62
C ARG A 143 -19.82 -16.05 8.80
N ARG A 144 -20.75 -15.09 8.89
CA ARG A 144 -22.19 -15.37 8.95
C ARG A 144 -22.73 -16.06 7.69
N ARG A 145 -21.99 -16.04 6.58
CA ARG A 145 -22.31 -16.77 5.35
C ARG A 145 -21.67 -18.15 5.29
N GLY A 146 -21.05 -18.62 6.38
CA GLY A 146 -20.40 -19.92 6.44
C GLY A 146 -18.95 -19.94 5.92
N ILE A 147 -18.40 -18.78 5.54
CA ILE A 147 -17.05 -18.66 5.00
C ILE A 147 -16.03 -18.59 6.14
N ARG A 148 -14.92 -19.33 6.04
CA ARG A 148 -13.78 -19.17 6.94
C ARG A 148 -13.02 -17.89 6.56
N VAL A 149 -12.86 -16.96 7.50
CA VAL A 149 -12.13 -15.71 7.26
C VAL A 149 -10.76 -15.76 7.92
N GLU A 150 -9.72 -15.57 7.14
CA GLU A 150 -8.35 -15.44 7.61
C GLU A 150 -7.86 -14.01 7.34
N VAL A 151 -7.05 -13.46 8.24
CA VAL A 151 -6.46 -12.14 8.06
C VAL A 151 -4.96 -12.27 7.95
N ALA A 152 -4.38 -11.73 6.87
CA ALA A 152 -2.95 -11.77 6.62
C ALA A 152 -2.35 -10.38 6.86
N SER A 153 -1.53 -10.25 7.88
CA SER A 153 -0.86 -8.99 8.24
C SER A 153 0.36 -9.27 9.10
N VAL A 154 1.21 -8.26 9.29
CA VAL A 154 2.27 -8.30 10.29
C VAL A 154 1.65 -8.05 11.65
N SER A 155 2.02 -8.85 12.66
CA SER A 155 1.40 -8.78 14.00
C SER A 155 1.37 -7.38 14.62
N GLN A 156 2.35 -6.52 14.32
CA GLN A 156 2.45 -5.14 14.80
C GLN A 156 1.41 -4.19 14.18
N ASN A 157 0.93 -4.51 12.99
CA ASN A 157 -0.02 -3.68 12.23
C ASN A 157 -1.45 -4.23 12.28
N LEU A 158 -1.65 -5.41 12.88
CA LEU A 158 -2.96 -6.05 12.97
C LEU A 158 -3.75 -5.51 14.16
N GLY A 159 -4.84 -4.81 13.87
CA GLY A 159 -5.77 -4.32 14.87
C GLY A 159 -6.48 -5.43 15.65
N ASN A 160 -6.64 -5.23 16.96
CA ASN A 160 -7.22 -6.23 17.87
C ASN A 160 -8.67 -6.62 17.49
N LEU A 161 -9.49 -5.66 17.06
CA LEU A 161 -10.88 -5.94 16.66
C LEU A 161 -10.93 -6.87 15.44
N LEU A 162 -10.09 -6.62 14.44
CA LEU A 162 -10.02 -7.47 13.25
C LEU A 162 -9.50 -8.87 13.61
N ARG A 163 -8.44 -8.94 14.45
CA ARG A 163 -7.92 -10.20 14.96
C ARG A 163 -8.99 -11.06 15.63
N SER A 164 -9.81 -10.47 16.50
CA SER A 164 -10.90 -11.17 17.20
C SER A 164 -12.07 -11.53 16.28
N ALA A 165 -12.29 -10.77 15.20
CA ALA A 165 -13.35 -11.01 14.24
C ALA A 165 -13.05 -12.13 13.23
N ALA A 166 -11.77 -12.39 12.94
CA ALA A 166 -11.34 -13.45 12.03
C ALA A 166 -11.39 -14.85 12.67
N ASN A 167 -11.34 -15.89 11.83
CA ASN A 167 -11.15 -17.27 12.28
C ASN A 167 -9.67 -17.59 12.54
N ASP A 168 -8.76 -16.94 11.82
CA ASP A 168 -7.32 -17.18 11.92
C ASP A 168 -6.51 -15.96 11.46
N VAL A 169 -5.24 -15.94 11.86
CA VAL A 169 -4.28 -14.90 11.48
C VAL A 169 -3.06 -15.54 10.81
N ILE A 170 -2.74 -15.06 9.61
CA ILE A 170 -1.52 -15.41 8.89
C ILE A 170 -0.50 -14.30 9.13
N ASP A 171 0.59 -14.61 9.83
CA ASP A 171 1.69 -13.66 10.01
C ASP A 171 2.52 -13.55 8.74
N LEU A 172 2.60 -12.35 8.17
CA LEU A 172 3.40 -12.05 6.98
C LEU A 172 4.87 -11.75 7.30
N ALA A 173 5.24 -11.56 8.58
CA ALA A 173 6.61 -11.23 8.95
C ALA A 173 7.66 -12.26 8.47
N PRO A 174 7.43 -13.59 8.53
CA PRO A 174 8.36 -14.58 7.97
C PRO A 174 8.59 -14.42 6.48
N LEU A 175 7.51 -14.19 5.72
CA LEU A 175 7.60 -13.96 4.28
C LEU A 175 8.43 -12.71 3.98
N PHE A 176 8.16 -11.61 4.67
CA PHE A 176 8.86 -10.34 4.42
C PHE A 176 10.37 -10.44 4.70
N ARG A 177 10.80 -11.30 5.63
CA ARG A 177 12.23 -11.56 5.87
C ARG A 177 12.93 -12.23 4.69
N THR A 178 12.20 -12.94 3.84
CA THR A 178 12.74 -13.57 2.62
C THR A 178 12.91 -12.59 1.46
N PHE A 179 12.33 -11.39 1.58
CA PHE A 179 12.44 -10.37 0.56
C PHE A 179 13.79 -9.64 0.64
N GLU A 180 14.28 -9.22 -0.52
CA GLU A 180 15.51 -8.44 -0.61
C GLU A 180 15.35 -7.13 0.15
N LEU A 181 16.46 -6.60 0.69
CA LEU A 181 16.46 -5.29 1.31
C LEU A 181 16.31 -4.24 0.20
N VAL A 182 15.50 -3.20 0.44
CA VAL A 182 15.53 -2.04 -0.44
C VAL A 182 16.87 -1.35 -0.22
N GLN A 183 17.74 -1.35 -1.23
CA GLN A 183 18.88 -0.43 -1.23
C GLN A 183 18.29 0.97 -1.25
N LYS A 184 18.36 1.66 -0.11
CA LYS A 184 18.07 3.09 -0.06
C LYS A 184 19.07 3.75 -1.01
N PRO A 185 18.66 4.49 -2.05
CA PRO A 185 19.63 5.30 -2.77
C PRO A 185 20.29 6.17 -1.71
N GLU A 186 21.62 6.11 -1.62
CA GLU A 186 22.39 7.05 -0.81
C GLU A 186 21.91 8.44 -1.19
N SER A 187 21.13 9.05 -0.31
CA SER A 187 20.88 10.47 -0.36
C SER A 187 22.26 11.10 -0.41
N ALA A 188 22.58 11.69 -1.57
CA ALA A 188 23.80 12.43 -1.83
C ALA A 188 24.23 13.12 -0.53
N GLN A 189 25.38 12.72 -0.02
CA GLN A 189 26.00 13.36 1.13
C GLN A 189 25.92 14.87 0.87
N ALA A 190 25.15 15.56 1.69
CA ALA A 190 25.14 17.01 1.71
C ALA A 190 26.57 17.44 1.97
N THR A 191 27.26 17.84 0.91
CA THR A 191 28.58 18.43 0.99
C THR A 191 28.42 19.66 1.90
N PRO A 192 29.20 19.80 2.97
CA PRO A 192 29.14 21.01 3.78
C PRO A 192 29.46 22.18 2.85
N ARG A 193 28.49 23.07 2.64
CA ARG A 193 28.74 24.34 1.94
C ARG A 193 29.82 25.07 2.75
N GLN A 194 31.05 25.05 2.24
CA GLN A 194 32.11 25.90 2.74
C GLN A 194 31.65 27.35 2.58
N ASN A 195 31.58 28.04 3.72
CA ASN A 195 31.39 29.48 3.81
C ASN A 195 32.40 30.20 2.90
N GLN A 196 31.94 30.70 1.75
CA GLN A 196 32.62 31.80 1.08
C GLN A 196 32.20 33.09 1.78
N GLN A 197 32.99 33.48 2.79
CA GLN A 197 33.07 34.87 3.20
C GLN A 197 33.76 35.65 2.08
N GLN A 198 33.01 36.52 1.40
CA GLN A 198 33.60 37.67 0.70
C GLN A 198 33.10 38.96 1.39
N PRO A 199 34.00 39.81 1.90
CA PRO A 199 33.61 41.12 2.40
C PRO A 199 33.45 42.10 1.22
N HIS A 200 32.19 42.47 0.93
CA HIS A 200 31.91 43.63 0.09
C HIS A 200 32.23 44.93 0.85
N GLN A 201 33.38 45.53 0.53
CA GLN A 201 33.66 46.93 0.85
C GLN A 201 32.68 47.85 0.10
N ARG A 202 31.66 48.34 0.80
CA ARG A 202 30.85 49.48 0.33
C ARG A 202 31.68 50.75 0.42
N ARG A 203 32.20 51.23 -0.72
CA ARG A 203 32.73 52.59 -0.88
C ARG A 203 31.63 53.60 -0.58
N GLN A 204 31.87 54.45 0.41
CA GLN A 204 31.03 55.58 0.77
C GLN A 204 31.09 56.63 -0.36
N HIS A 205 29.98 56.84 -1.07
CA HIS A 205 29.77 58.08 -1.83
C HIS A 205 28.95 59.03 -0.96
N ARG A 206 29.63 60.05 -0.41
CA ARG A 206 29.01 61.24 0.18
C ARG A 206 28.39 62.09 -0.93
N PRO A 207 27.11 62.49 -0.85
CA PRO A 207 26.61 63.61 -1.62
C PRO A 207 26.99 64.94 -0.94
N ARG A 208 27.60 65.86 -1.70
CA ARG A 208 27.86 67.25 -1.30
C ARG A 208 26.55 68.04 -1.32
N PHE A 209 26.06 68.45 -0.15
CA PHE A 209 25.01 69.47 -0.03
C PHE A 209 25.63 70.88 -0.17
N ARG A 210 25.05 71.71 -1.04
CA ARG A 210 25.28 73.17 -1.09
C ARG A 210 24.29 73.84 -0.12
N PRO A 211 24.71 74.80 0.73
CA PRO A 211 23.77 75.61 1.49
C PRO A 211 23.28 76.79 0.63
N THR A 212 21.96 76.94 0.51
CA THR A 212 21.29 78.18 0.10
C THR A 212 21.26 79.14 1.28
N LYS A 213 21.70 80.39 1.05
CA LYS A 213 21.69 81.46 2.06
C LYS A 213 20.26 81.96 2.28
N ALA A 214 19.95 82.22 3.54
CA ALA A 214 18.75 82.86 4.03
C ALA A 214 18.67 84.33 3.60
N GLU A 215 17.43 84.79 3.37
CA GLU A 215 17.02 86.17 3.21
C GLU A 215 17.33 87.00 4.47
N THR A 216 17.61 88.28 4.28
CA THR A 216 17.53 89.29 5.35
C THR A 216 17.05 90.61 4.77
N ARG A 217 15.95 91.08 5.36
CA ARG A 217 15.24 92.39 5.25
C ARG A 217 14.24 92.56 4.14
#